data_AF-A0A7V9E8S2-F1
#
_entry.id   AF-A0A7V9E8S2-F1
#
_cell.length_a   1.000
_cell.length_b   1.000
_cell.length_c   1.000
_cell.angle_alpha   90.00
_cell.angle_beta   90.00
_cell.angle_gamma   90.00
#
_symmetry.space_group_name_H-M   'P 1'
#
loop_
_entity.id
_entity.type
_entity.pdbx_description
1 polymer ?
#
loop_
_entity_poly.entity_id
_entity_poly.type
_entity_poly.pdbx_seq_one_letter_code
_entity_poly.pdbx_strand_id
1 'polypeptide(L)' 'MTERGVTFERYSGMPTETDAKGIFRRGGPLIAWFKDPAGNILSVLQPD' A
#
# COMPACT_ATOMS: atom_id res chain seq x y z
N MET A 1 2.30 -15.37 -5.94
CA MET A 1 1.54 -15.63 -4.69
C MET A 1 0.57 -14.47 -4.50
N THR A 2 -0.62 -14.58 -5.09
CA THR A 2 -1.71 -13.60 -4.95
C THR A 2 -2.91 -14.37 -4.43
N GLU A 3 -2.78 -14.94 -3.22
CA GLU A 3 -3.72 -16.00 -2.76
C GLU A 3 -4.80 -15.50 -1.80
N ARG A 4 -5.11 -14.19 -1.76
CA ARG A 4 -6.31 -13.65 -1.07
C ARG A 4 -6.96 -12.41 -1.73
N GLY A 5 -6.78 -12.19 -3.03
CA GLY A 5 -7.54 -11.15 -3.76
C GLY A 5 -7.29 -9.69 -3.36
N VAL A 6 -6.28 -9.41 -2.53
CA VAL A 6 -5.90 -8.04 -2.14
C VAL A 6 -4.81 -7.54 -3.08
N THR A 7 -5.12 -6.51 -3.85
CA THR A 7 -4.16 -5.78 -4.69
C THR A 7 -3.78 -4.48 -3.98
N PHE A 8 -2.49 -4.30 -3.71
CA PHE A 8 -2.01 -3.04 -3.16
C PHE A 8 -1.94 -1.96 -4.23
N GLU A 9 -2.31 -0.74 -3.85
CA GLU A 9 -2.19 0.44 -4.68
C GLU A 9 -0.71 0.75 -4.93
N ARG A 10 -0.41 1.10 -6.18
CA ARG A 10 0.93 1.54 -6.59
C ARG A 10 0.87 2.98 -7.05
N TYR A 11 1.52 3.86 -6.32
CA TYR A 11 1.70 5.25 -6.68
C TYR A 11 3.12 5.46 -7.22
N SER A 12 3.25 6.06 -8.41
CA SER A 12 4.53 6.37 -9.04
C SER A 12 4.62 7.85 -9.38
N GLY A 13 5.80 8.45 -9.21
CA GLY A 13 6.04 9.86 -9.58
C GLY A 13 5.42 10.90 -8.64
N MET A 14 4.98 10.48 -7.45
CA MET A 14 4.36 11.32 -6.42
C MET A 14 5.20 11.27 -5.13
N PRO A 15 5.09 12.26 -4.22
CA PRO A 15 5.77 12.18 -2.92
C PRO A 15 5.38 10.94 -2.10
N THR A 16 4.21 10.35 -2.39
CA THR A 16 3.67 9.09 -1.86
C THR A 16 4.08 7.85 -2.67
N GLU A 17 5.20 7.90 -3.40
CA GLU A 17 5.66 6.77 -4.22
C GLU A 17 5.85 5.48 -3.41
N THR A 18 5.28 4.39 -3.92
CA THR A 18 5.34 3.06 -3.34
C THR A 18 6.26 2.16 -4.17
N ASP A 19 6.97 1.26 -3.50
CA ASP A 19 7.83 0.26 -4.15
C ASP A 19 7.02 -0.71 -5.07
N ALA A 20 7.71 -1.55 -5.84
CA ALA A 20 7.10 -2.62 -6.64
C ALA A 20 6.14 -3.54 -5.84
N LYS A 21 6.30 -3.63 -4.51
CA LYS A 21 5.37 -4.33 -3.61
C LYS A 21 4.14 -3.53 -3.17
N GLY A 22 3.98 -2.27 -3.59
CA GLY A 22 2.91 -1.37 -3.14
C GLY A 22 3.13 -0.81 -1.74
N ILE A 23 4.38 -0.78 -1.28
CA ILE A 23 4.75 -0.36 0.09
C ILE A 23 5.43 1.02 0.02
N PHE A 24 4.90 1.97 0.78
CA PHE A 24 5.50 3.27 1.03
C PHE A 24 6.55 3.20 2.13
N ARG A 25 7.72 3.78 1.88
CA ARG A 25 8.90 3.66 2.73
C ARG A 25 9.59 4.99 3.05
N ARG A 26 8.96 6.13 2.75
CA ARG A 26 9.63 7.43 2.76
C ARG A 26 9.39 8.17 4.09
N GLY A 27 10.26 7.93 5.08
CA GLY A 27 10.40 8.78 6.27
C GLY A 27 9.43 8.50 7.43
N GLY A 28 8.89 7.27 7.54
CA GLY A 28 7.97 6.85 8.60
C GLY A 28 7.79 5.34 8.62
N PRO A 29 6.83 4.80 9.40
CA PRO A 29 6.49 3.37 9.39
C PRO A 29 6.16 2.90 7.98
N LEU A 30 6.35 1.61 7.69
CA LEU A 30 6.01 1.06 6.37
C LEU A 30 4.49 1.06 6.21
N ILE A 31 3.99 1.64 5.11
CA ILE A 31 2.54 1.74 4.85
C ILE A 31 2.21 1.04 3.53
N ALA A 32 1.15 0.26 3.50
CA ALA A 32 0.58 -0.29 2.28
C ALA A 32 -0.91 0.03 2.20
N TRP A 33 -1.35 0.56 1.04
CA TRP A 33 -2.75 0.88 0.77
C TRP A 33 -3.39 -0.17 -0.11
N PHE A 34 -4.65 -0.50 0.14
CA PHE A 34 -5.42 -1.39 -0.72
C PHE A 34 -6.89 -0.97 -0.74
N LYS A 35 -7.57 -1.35 -1.82
CA LYS A 35 -9.00 -1.11 -2.01
C LYS A 35 -9.80 -2.34 -1.58
N ASP A 36 -10.82 -2.13 -0.74
CA ASP A 36 -11.77 -3.19 -0.41
C ASP A 36 -12.88 -3.30 -1.48
N PRO A 37 -13.68 -4.38 -1.50
CA PRO A 37 -14.76 -4.57 -2.48
C PRO A 37 -15.82 -3.46 -2.50
N ALA A 38 -16.09 -2.80 -1.37
CA ALA A 38 -16.99 -1.65 -1.29
C ALA A 38 -16.36 -0.35 -1.80
N GLY A 39 -15.06 -0.36 -2.08
CA GLY A 39 -14.33 0.71 -2.73
C GLY A 39 -13.64 1.69 -1.79
N ASN A 40 -13.57 1.41 -0.50
CA ASN A 40 -12.81 2.23 0.45
C ASN A 40 -11.31 1.96 0.31
N ILE A 41 -10.52 3.00 0.59
CA ILE A 41 -9.06 2.89 0.68
C ILE A 41 -8.69 2.65 2.13
N LEU A 42 -8.10 1.48 2.40
CA LEU A 42 -7.61 1.07 3.71
C LEU A 42 -6.08 1.03 3.70
N SER A 43 -5.47 1.19 4.87
CA SER A 43 -4.02 1.19 5.04
C SER A 43 -3.61 0.20 6.12
N VAL A 44 -2.53 -0.56 5.90
CA VAL A 44 -1.83 -1.29 6.95
C VAL A 44 -0.51 -0.58 7.23
N LEU A 45 -0.23 -0.34 8.51
CA LEU A 45 1.01 0.22 8.99
C LEU A 45 1.81 -0.88 9.68
N GLN A 46 3.10 -0.97 9.40
CA GLN A 46 4.01 -1.75 10.22
C GLN A 46 4.59 -0.83 11.31
N PRO A 47 4.17 -0.96 12.58
CA PRO A 47 4.82 -0.28 13.68
C PRO A 47 6.26 -0.80 13.84
N ASP A 48 7.12 0.02 14.46
CA ASP A 48 8.48 -0.37 14.87
C ASP A 48 8.45 -1.56 15.83
#